data_AF-A0A8K1FLH7-F1
#
_entry.id   AF-A0A8K1FLH7-F1
#
_cell.length_a   1.000
_cell.length_b   1.000
_cell.length_c   1.000
_cell.angle_alpha   90.00
_cell.angle_beta   90.00
_cell.angle_gamma   90.00
#
_symmetry.space_group_name_H-M   'P 1'
#
loop_
_entity.id
_entity.type
_entity.pdbx_description
1 polymer ?
#
loop_
_entity_poly.entity_id
_entity_poly.type
_entity_poly.pdbx_seq_one_letter_code
_entity_poly.pdbx_strand_id
1 'polypeptide(L)'
;MTRTMSMTRRVLALLALCVFVLSTAMPMVLAKEAETTESVPTNHNALVDDEVRVFFCSSCGFRQNFGEVKQYLEDKYPHLVDRIYGENYEVGPLKNLAARALGVLQLVGMVLLVAGEQIFRMLGWDSTLLQKALDNRIGCFAVIILIGSISQGLVSTGAFEVYYNNDLIFSKLQAERWPTLNELSELLEAKGIRAAY
;
A
#
# COMPACT_ATOMS: atom_id res chain seq x y z
N MET A 1 41.15 26.80 14.73
CA MET A 1 41.15 26.05 13.46
C MET A 1 40.63 24.60 13.58
N THR A 2 40.38 24.07 14.78
CA THR A 2 39.95 22.68 15.05
C THR A 2 38.43 22.45 15.04
N ARG A 3 37.61 23.51 15.21
CA ARG A 3 36.15 23.41 15.33
C ARG A 3 35.44 23.12 13.99
N THR A 4 35.96 23.70 12.90
CA THR A 4 35.45 23.56 11.53
C THR A 4 35.67 22.15 10.94
N MET A 5 36.76 21.48 11.32
CA MET A 5 37.05 20.09 10.91
C MET A 5 36.12 19.05 11.58
N SER A 6 35.60 19.34 12.78
CA SER A 6 34.62 18.45 13.44
C SER A 6 33.21 18.56 12.86
N MET A 7 32.85 19.76 12.38
CA MET A 7 31.53 20.07 11.84
C MET A 7 31.38 19.50 10.43
N THR A 8 32.40 19.65 9.59
CA THR A 8 32.47 19.02 8.27
C THR A 8 32.42 17.49 8.35
N ARG A 9 33.09 16.86 9.31
CA ARG A 9 32.97 15.41 9.57
C ARG A 9 31.57 14.97 10.01
N ARG A 10 30.86 15.76 10.82
CA ARG A 10 29.48 15.46 11.27
C ARG A 10 28.46 15.66 10.17
N VAL A 11 28.65 16.67 9.32
CA VAL A 11 27.83 16.93 8.14
C VAL A 11 28.04 15.86 7.08
N LEU A 12 29.29 15.49 6.82
CA LEU A 12 29.60 14.39 5.90
C LEU A 12 29.07 13.06 6.45
N ALA A 13 29.09 12.84 7.77
CA ALA A 13 28.50 11.65 8.40
C ALA A 13 26.96 11.66 8.36
N LEU A 14 26.29 12.82 8.52
CA LEU A 14 24.83 12.94 8.42
C LEU A 14 24.35 12.85 6.97
N LEU A 15 25.06 13.46 6.02
CA LEU A 15 24.79 13.29 4.60
C LEU A 15 25.10 11.86 4.15
N ALA A 16 26.18 11.25 4.63
CA ALA A 16 26.46 9.84 4.38
C ALA A 16 25.42 8.94 5.05
N LEU A 17 24.91 9.25 6.24
CA LEU A 17 23.84 8.48 6.88
C LEU A 17 22.51 8.67 6.16
N CYS A 18 22.15 9.87 5.72
CA CYS A 18 20.94 10.12 4.93
C CYS A 18 21.04 9.47 3.55
N VAL A 19 22.18 9.58 2.86
CA VAL A 19 22.43 8.92 1.57
C VAL A 19 22.52 7.40 1.75
N PHE A 20 23.09 6.90 2.84
CA PHE A 20 23.11 5.46 3.16
C PHE A 20 21.72 4.96 3.50
N VAL A 21 20.92 5.68 4.31
CA VAL A 21 19.52 5.34 4.60
C VAL A 21 18.65 5.40 3.34
N LEU A 22 18.84 6.41 2.48
CA LEU A 22 18.16 6.50 1.18
C LEU A 22 18.63 5.39 0.21
N SER A 23 19.91 5.05 0.24
CA SER A 23 20.56 4.03 -0.61
C SER A 23 20.42 2.61 -0.07
N THR A 24 20.05 2.39 1.18
CA THR A 24 19.71 1.07 1.75
C THR A 24 18.20 0.87 1.79
N ALA A 25 17.41 1.94 1.92
CA ALA A 25 15.96 1.88 1.75
C ALA A 25 15.57 1.70 0.27
N MET A 26 16.32 2.27 -0.69
CA MET A 26 16.06 2.05 -2.11
C MET A 26 16.12 0.56 -2.53
N PRO A 27 17.19 -0.21 -2.24
CA PRO A 27 17.27 -1.61 -2.63
C PRO A 27 16.36 -2.51 -1.80
N MET A 28 16.02 -2.17 -0.55
CA MET A 28 15.02 -2.94 0.21
C MET A 28 13.59 -2.73 -0.31
N VAL A 29 13.31 -1.58 -0.92
CA VAL A 29 12.00 -1.27 -1.53
C VAL A 29 11.92 -1.71 -2.99
N LEU A 30 13.03 -1.72 -3.74
CA LEU A 30 13.07 -2.27 -5.10
C LEU A 30 13.10 -3.80 -5.10
N ALA A 31 13.69 -4.44 -4.09
CA ALA A 31 13.71 -5.90 -3.96
C ALA A 31 12.33 -6.51 -3.72
N LYS A 32 11.30 -5.71 -3.39
CA LYS A 32 9.91 -6.18 -3.27
C LYS A 32 9.08 -5.96 -4.55
N GLU A 33 9.67 -5.46 -5.62
CA GLU A 33 9.01 -5.34 -6.94
C GLU A 33 9.67 -6.20 -8.04
N ALA A 34 10.57 -7.12 -7.64
CA ALA A 34 11.15 -8.12 -8.52
C ALA A 34 10.89 -9.55 -8.01
N GLU A 35 9.66 -9.80 -7.53
CA GLU A 35 9.03 -11.10 -7.28
C GLU A 35 7.54 -10.72 -7.10
N THR A 36 6.62 -10.90 -8.04
CA THR A 36 6.48 -11.96 -9.02
C THR A 36 5.79 -11.40 -10.27
N THR A 37 6.56 -11.09 -11.32
CA THR A 37 6.03 -11.18 -12.69
C THR A 37 6.05 -12.66 -13.06
N GLU A 38 5.27 -13.48 -12.36
CA GLU A 38 4.83 -14.75 -12.92
C GLU A 38 3.42 -14.47 -13.39
N SER A 39 3.32 -14.37 -14.71
CA SER A 39 2.16 -14.87 -15.44
C SER A 39 1.44 -15.92 -14.61
N VAL A 40 0.14 -15.70 -14.39
CA VAL A 40 -0.83 -16.77 -14.11
C VAL A 40 -0.32 -18.03 -14.81
N PRO A 41 0.13 -19.06 -14.09
CA PRO A 41 0.57 -20.26 -14.75
C PRO A 41 -0.70 -20.86 -15.34
N THR A 42 -0.92 -20.60 -16.63
CA THR A 42 -1.89 -21.31 -17.44
C THR A 42 -1.38 -22.73 -17.64
N ASN A 43 -1.28 -23.49 -16.55
CA ASN A 43 -1.23 -24.92 -16.61
C ASN A 43 -2.65 -25.37 -16.91
N HIS A 44 -2.94 -25.49 -18.21
CA HIS A 44 -4.05 -26.27 -18.73
C HIS A 44 -3.86 -27.73 -18.34
N ASN A 45 -4.04 -28.06 -17.06
CA ASN A 45 -4.18 -29.39 -16.48
C ASN A 45 -4.72 -29.24 -15.04
N ALA A 46 -5.71 -28.36 -14.83
CA ALA A 46 -6.46 -28.32 -13.58
C ALA A 46 -7.61 -29.33 -13.70
N LEU A 47 -7.39 -30.52 -13.18
CA LEU A 47 -8.47 -31.38 -12.71
C LEU A 47 -9.32 -30.52 -11.77
N VAL A 48 -10.57 -30.26 -12.18
CA VAL A 48 -11.60 -29.41 -11.55
C VAL A 48 -11.40 -29.31 -10.03
N ASP A 49 -10.67 -28.28 -9.59
CA ASP A 49 -10.51 -27.96 -8.19
C ASP A 49 -10.97 -26.51 -8.03
N ASP A 50 -12.19 -26.39 -7.54
CA ASP A 50 -12.88 -25.13 -7.37
C ASP A 50 -12.16 -24.24 -6.35
N GLU A 51 -11.78 -23.03 -6.77
CA GLU A 51 -11.11 -22.05 -5.92
C GLU A 51 -11.78 -20.68 -5.95
N VAL A 52 -11.78 -20.01 -4.79
CA VAL A 52 -12.32 -18.66 -4.63
C VAL A 52 -11.19 -17.73 -4.20
N ARG A 53 -10.95 -16.68 -4.99
CA ARG A 53 -9.98 -15.63 -4.68
C ARG A 53 -10.71 -14.33 -4.39
N VAL A 54 -10.39 -13.70 -3.27
CA VAL A 54 -10.94 -12.40 -2.89
C VAL A 54 -9.82 -11.37 -2.88
N PHE A 55 -9.91 -10.41 -3.79
CA PHE A 55 -9.00 -9.26 -3.82
C PHE A 55 -9.64 -8.09 -3.07
N PHE A 56 -8.98 -7.61 -2.02
CA PHE A 56 -9.51 -6.51 -1.22
C PHE A 56 -8.45 -5.46 -0.91
N CYS A 57 -8.89 -4.22 -0.69
CA CYS A 57 -8.03 -3.15 -0.21
C CYS A 57 -7.64 -3.38 1.26
N SER A 58 -6.41 -3.82 1.50
CA SER A 58 -5.89 -4.05 2.87
C SER A 58 -5.77 -2.77 3.69
N SER A 59 -5.39 -1.65 3.06
CA SER A 59 -5.28 -0.33 3.73
C SER A 59 -6.64 0.28 4.08
N CYS A 60 -7.73 -0.23 3.51
CA CYS A 60 -9.10 0.24 3.76
C CYS A 60 -9.79 -0.47 4.93
N GLY A 61 -9.13 -1.46 5.56
CA GLY A 61 -9.70 -2.22 6.68
C GLY A 61 -10.66 -3.36 6.26
N PHE A 62 -10.72 -3.74 4.98
CA PHE A 62 -11.66 -4.76 4.50
C PHE A 62 -11.29 -6.21 4.85
N ARG A 63 -10.20 -6.42 5.59
CA ARG A 63 -9.78 -7.75 6.06
C ARG A 63 -10.85 -8.43 6.91
N GLN A 64 -11.62 -7.66 7.68
CA GLN A 64 -12.72 -8.18 8.48
C GLN A 64 -13.89 -8.64 7.60
N ASN A 65 -14.27 -7.84 6.58
CA ASN A 65 -15.29 -8.22 5.61
C ASN A 65 -14.91 -9.50 4.85
N PHE A 66 -13.63 -9.63 4.48
CA PHE A 66 -13.13 -10.87 3.91
C PHE A 66 -13.30 -12.06 4.87
N GLY A 67 -12.96 -11.88 6.16
CA GLY A 67 -13.13 -12.92 7.17
C GLY A 67 -14.58 -13.39 7.32
N GLU A 68 -15.53 -12.46 7.30
CA GLU A 68 -16.98 -12.76 7.36
C GLU A 68 -17.45 -13.53 6.12
N VAL A 69 -17.06 -13.07 4.92
CA VAL A 69 -17.38 -13.75 3.66
C VAL A 69 -16.75 -15.14 3.61
N LYS A 70 -15.49 -15.25 4.03
CA LYS A 70 -14.76 -16.52 4.08
C LYS A 70 -15.51 -17.52 4.98
N GLN A 71 -15.78 -17.14 6.23
CA GLN A 71 -16.48 -18.02 7.16
C GLN A 71 -17.84 -18.47 6.61
N TYR A 72 -18.63 -17.56 6.04
CA TYR A 72 -19.91 -17.90 5.43
C TYR A 72 -19.80 -18.89 4.27
N LEU A 73 -18.79 -18.72 3.40
CA LEU A 73 -18.56 -19.62 2.27
C LEU A 73 -18.03 -21.00 2.73
N GLU A 74 -17.19 -21.04 3.75
CA GLU A 74 -16.71 -22.29 4.36
C GLU A 74 -17.86 -23.08 4.98
N ASP A 75 -18.79 -22.39 5.66
CA ASP A 75 -19.98 -23.00 6.27
C ASP A 75 -20.95 -23.56 5.20
N LYS A 76 -21.12 -22.85 4.07
CA LYS A 76 -22.05 -23.23 3.00
C LYS A 76 -21.47 -24.26 2.01
N TYR A 77 -20.16 -24.21 1.76
CA TYR A 77 -19.47 -25.04 0.77
C TYR A 77 -18.28 -25.77 1.43
N PRO A 78 -18.49 -26.95 2.03
CA PRO A 78 -17.44 -27.66 2.77
C PRO A 78 -16.26 -28.12 1.89
N HIS A 79 -16.44 -28.16 0.56
CA HIS A 79 -15.36 -28.46 -0.39
C HIS A 79 -14.40 -27.27 -0.62
N LEU A 80 -14.76 -26.06 -0.18
CA LEU A 80 -13.98 -24.83 -0.35
C LEU A 80 -13.20 -24.42 0.92
N VAL A 81 -13.28 -25.17 2.02
CA VAL A 81 -12.74 -24.80 3.34
C VAL A 81 -11.26 -24.40 3.33
N ASP A 82 -10.45 -25.02 2.48
CA ASP A 82 -9.03 -24.68 2.33
C ASP A 82 -8.70 -24.00 0.99
N ARG A 83 -9.72 -23.55 0.25
CA ARG A 83 -9.59 -23.05 -1.14
C ARG A 83 -10.08 -21.61 -1.31
N ILE A 84 -10.26 -20.89 -0.21
CA ILE A 84 -10.62 -19.47 -0.20
C ILE A 84 -9.39 -18.64 0.18
N TYR A 85 -8.85 -17.93 -0.81
CA TYR A 85 -7.66 -17.10 -0.66
C TYR A 85 -8.04 -15.62 -0.63
N GLY A 86 -7.36 -14.88 0.24
CA GLY A 86 -7.52 -13.42 0.38
C GLY A 86 -6.22 -12.72 0.00
N GLU A 87 -6.28 -11.89 -1.04
CA GLU A 87 -5.13 -11.17 -1.57
C GLU A 87 -5.38 -9.65 -1.58
N ASN A 88 -4.29 -8.88 -1.57
CA ASN A 88 -4.39 -7.43 -1.62
C ASN A 88 -4.63 -6.98 -3.06
N TYR A 89 -5.63 -6.10 -3.25
CA TYR A 89 -5.89 -5.51 -4.55
C TYR A 89 -4.69 -4.68 -5.03
N GLU A 90 -4.17 -4.98 -6.21
CA GLU A 90 -3.02 -4.27 -6.77
C GLU A 90 -3.42 -2.89 -7.29
N VAL A 91 -2.80 -1.86 -6.73
CA VAL A 91 -2.93 -0.50 -7.25
C VAL A 91 -2.03 -0.36 -8.48
N GLY A 92 -2.50 0.31 -9.53
CA GLY A 92 -1.70 0.52 -10.75
C GLY A 92 -0.31 1.13 -10.45
N PRO A 93 0.73 0.72 -11.20
CA PRO A 93 2.13 1.01 -10.86
C PRO A 93 2.42 2.50 -10.73
N LEU A 94 1.81 3.33 -11.58
CA LEU A 94 1.98 4.78 -11.54
C LEU A 94 1.40 5.42 -10.26
N LYS A 95 0.24 4.93 -9.80
CA LYS A 95 -0.39 5.41 -8.56
C LYS A 95 0.43 5.00 -7.34
N ASN A 96 0.94 3.77 -7.34
CA ASN A 96 1.84 3.28 -6.29
C ASN A 96 3.13 4.11 -6.23
N LEU A 97 3.76 4.40 -7.37
CA LEU A 97 4.96 5.23 -7.42
C LEU A 97 4.68 6.64 -6.88
N ALA A 98 3.58 7.26 -7.30
CA ALA A 98 3.18 8.58 -6.83
C ALA A 98 2.88 8.59 -5.33
N ALA A 99 2.15 7.61 -4.81
CA ALA A 99 1.87 7.48 -3.38
C ALA A 99 3.16 7.37 -2.57
N ARG A 100 4.10 6.53 -3.00
CA ARG A 100 5.41 6.36 -2.36
C ARG A 100 6.24 7.64 -2.39
N ALA A 101 6.29 8.32 -3.54
CA ALA A 101 7.02 9.59 -3.67
C ALA A 101 6.47 10.65 -2.71
N LEU A 102 5.14 10.76 -2.59
CA LEU A 102 4.49 11.67 -1.64
C LEU A 102 4.76 11.27 -0.18
N GLY A 103 4.79 9.98 0.14
CA GLY A 103 5.13 9.48 1.48
C GLY A 103 6.57 9.82 1.87
N VAL A 104 7.53 9.64 0.95
CA VAL A 104 8.93 10.05 1.17
C VAL A 104 9.03 11.56 1.33
N LEU A 105 8.31 12.34 0.51
CA LEU A 105 8.27 13.79 0.61
C LEU A 105 7.72 14.25 1.97
N GLN A 106 6.66 13.60 2.47
CA GLN A 106 6.10 13.86 3.79
C GLN A 106 7.13 13.61 4.90
N LEU A 107 7.85 12.47 4.84
CA LEU A 107 8.87 12.12 5.82
C LEU A 107 10.01 13.14 5.82
N VAL A 108 10.52 13.50 4.65
CA VAL A 108 11.57 14.52 4.49
C VAL A 108 11.08 15.86 5.01
N GLY A 109 9.86 16.27 4.65
CA GLY A 109 9.24 17.50 5.13
C GLY A 109 9.14 17.55 6.65
N MET A 110 8.75 16.44 7.30
CA MET A 110 8.68 16.35 8.76
C MET A 110 10.06 16.48 9.41
N VAL A 111 11.08 15.80 8.88
CA VAL A 111 12.45 15.90 9.38
C VAL A 111 12.98 17.33 9.25
N LEU A 112 12.72 18.00 8.13
CA LEU A 112 13.10 19.39 7.91
C LEU A 112 12.32 20.36 8.81
N LEU A 113 11.05 20.08 9.12
CA LEU A 113 10.29 20.93 10.04
C LEU A 113 10.87 20.88 11.47
N VAL A 114 11.28 19.69 11.93
CA VAL A 114 11.78 19.48 13.30
C VAL A 114 13.26 19.87 13.43
N ALA A 115 14.11 19.47 12.48
CA ALA A 115 15.56 19.60 12.56
C ALA A 115 16.17 20.51 11.49
N GLY A 116 15.36 21.11 10.62
CA GLY A 116 15.85 21.87 9.46
C GLY A 116 16.78 23.00 9.84
N GLU A 117 16.45 23.79 10.86
CA GLU A 117 17.31 24.92 11.26
C GLU A 117 18.74 24.48 11.61
N GLN A 118 18.89 23.33 12.29
CA GLN A 118 20.20 22.77 12.60
C GLN A 118 20.89 22.19 11.36
N ILE A 119 20.15 21.50 10.49
CA ILE A 119 20.67 20.91 9.25
C ILE A 119 21.19 22.00 8.31
N PHE A 120 20.43 23.07 8.08
CA PHE A 120 20.80 24.16 7.18
C PHE A 120 21.94 25.02 7.75
N ARG A 121 21.95 25.28 9.07
CA ARG A 121 23.10 25.93 9.75
C ARG A 121 24.38 25.11 9.62
N MET A 122 24.27 23.79 9.66
CA MET A 122 25.42 22.91 9.47
C MET A 122 25.90 22.87 8.01
N LEU A 123 24.99 22.99 7.04
CA LEU A 123 25.32 23.08 5.61
C LEU A 123 25.86 24.45 5.17
N GLY A 124 25.71 25.49 6.01
CA GLY A 124 26.11 26.86 5.66
C GLY A 124 25.23 27.49 4.57
N TRP A 125 24.02 26.96 4.37
CA TRP A 125 23.05 27.52 3.41
C TRP A 125 22.16 28.55 4.08
N ASP A 126 22.13 29.75 3.50
CA ASP A 126 21.24 30.83 3.94
C ASP A 126 19.86 30.62 3.30
N SER A 127 19.06 29.75 3.89
CA SER A 127 17.74 29.40 3.36
C SER A 127 16.66 30.35 3.88
N THR A 128 16.56 31.53 3.27
CA THR A 128 15.48 32.50 3.51
C THR A 128 14.08 31.90 3.33
N LEU A 129 13.94 30.89 2.45
CA LEU A 129 12.71 30.12 2.25
C LEU A 129 12.35 29.24 3.45
N LEU A 130 13.35 28.61 4.09
CA LEU A 130 13.13 27.79 5.27
C LEU A 130 12.80 28.64 6.49
N GLN A 131 13.42 29.83 6.63
CA GLN A 131 13.06 30.77 7.69
C GLN A 131 11.59 31.19 7.58
N LYS A 132 11.13 31.54 6.38
CA LYS A 132 9.70 31.81 6.12
C LYS A 132 8.80 30.62 6.42
N ALA A 133 9.25 29.39 6.14
CA ALA A 133 8.51 28.17 6.49
C ALA A 133 8.47 27.91 8.01
N LEU A 134 9.58 28.16 8.71
CA LEU A 134 9.71 28.02 10.16
C LEU A 134 8.96 29.12 10.94
N ASP A 135 8.74 30.29 10.34
CA ASP A 135 7.90 31.34 10.92
C ASP A 135 6.43 30.90 11.02
N ASN A 136 5.97 30.02 10.12
CA ASN A 136 4.64 29.42 10.18
C ASN A 136 4.71 27.88 10.27
N ARG A 137 5.23 27.37 11.40
CA ARG A 137 5.35 25.93 11.64
C ARG A 137 4.01 25.20 11.56
N ILE A 138 2.93 25.83 12.02
CA ILE A 138 1.58 25.23 12.03
C ILE A 138 1.09 25.05 10.59
N GLY A 139 1.24 26.07 9.73
CA GLY A 139 0.88 25.98 8.32
C GLY A 139 1.69 24.91 7.58
N CYS A 140 3.01 24.88 7.80
CA CYS A 140 3.87 23.86 7.19
C CYS A 140 3.52 22.44 7.68
N PHE A 141 3.24 22.27 8.96
CA PHE A 141 2.79 21.00 9.52
C PHE A 141 1.48 20.54 8.87
N ALA A 142 0.50 21.43 8.73
CA ALA A 142 -0.77 21.12 8.07
C ALA A 142 -0.58 20.64 6.63
N VAL A 143 0.31 21.29 5.86
CA VAL A 143 0.63 20.88 4.49
C VAL A 143 1.31 19.51 4.45
N ILE A 144 2.26 19.24 5.35
CA ILE A 144 2.93 17.93 5.45
C ILE A 144 1.91 16.82 5.75
N ILE A 145 0.98 17.05 6.68
CA ILE A 145 -0.09 16.10 6.96
C ILE A 145 -1.00 15.91 5.73
N LEU A 146 -1.36 16.98 5.03
CA LEU A 146 -2.19 16.92 3.82
C LEU A 146 -1.53 16.06 2.73
N ILE A 147 -0.22 16.23 2.49
CA ILE A 147 0.55 15.39 1.56
C ILE A 147 0.45 13.92 1.94
N GLY A 148 0.55 13.61 3.24
CA GLY A 148 0.37 12.25 3.76
C GLY A 148 -1.02 11.70 3.51
N SER A 149 -2.06 12.48 3.75
CA SER A 149 -3.44 12.10 3.49
C SER A 149 -3.68 11.81 2.00
N ILE A 150 -3.13 12.62 1.10
CA ILE A 150 -3.20 12.36 -0.34
C ILE A 150 -2.46 11.06 -0.68
N SER A 151 -1.23 10.87 -0.20
CA SER A 151 -0.46 9.63 -0.40
C SER A 151 -1.26 8.38 -0.01
N GLN A 152 -1.88 8.40 1.18
CA GLN A 152 -2.73 7.29 1.65
C GLN A 152 -3.98 7.11 0.78
N GLY A 153 -4.60 8.20 0.32
CA GLY A 153 -5.73 8.15 -0.58
C GLY A 153 -5.43 7.47 -1.92
N LEU A 154 -4.20 7.62 -2.46
CA LEU A 154 -3.81 6.95 -3.70
C LEU A 154 -3.70 5.42 -3.57
N VAL A 155 -3.35 4.91 -2.37
CA VAL A 155 -3.24 3.47 -2.11
C VAL A 155 -4.58 2.85 -1.70
N SER A 156 -5.47 3.66 -1.13
CA SER A 156 -6.81 3.26 -0.69
C SER A 156 -7.78 3.11 -1.86
N THR A 157 -7.68 2.02 -2.63
CA THR A 157 -8.53 1.77 -3.80
C THR A 157 -10.00 1.54 -3.47
N GLY A 158 -10.31 1.11 -2.24
CA GLY A 158 -11.68 0.76 -1.86
C GLY A 158 -12.22 -0.48 -2.60
N ALA A 159 -11.36 -1.24 -3.27
CA ALA A 159 -11.73 -2.44 -4.02
C ALA A 159 -12.09 -3.61 -3.09
N PHE A 160 -13.12 -4.35 -3.47
CA PHE A 160 -13.46 -5.66 -2.92
C PHE A 160 -14.05 -6.47 -4.06
N GLU A 161 -13.30 -7.46 -4.53
CA GLU A 161 -13.63 -8.26 -5.70
C GLU A 161 -13.51 -9.74 -5.38
N VAL A 162 -14.51 -10.51 -5.78
CA VAL A 162 -14.57 -11.96 -5.58
C VAL A 162 -14.48 -12.64 -6.93
N TYR A 163 -13.54 -13.56 -7.05
CA TYR A 163 -13.27 -14.36 -8.22
C TYR A 163 -13.50 -15.84 -7.89
N TYR A 164 -14.03 -16.57 -8.85
CA TYR A 164 -14.20 -18.01 -8.79
C TYR A 164 -13.53 -18.61 -10.03
N ASN A 165 -12.54 -19.49 -9.84
CA ASN A 165 -11.79 -20.10 -10.95
C ASN A 165 -11.32 -19.07 -12.01
N ASN A 166 -10.83 -17.90 -11.57
CA ASN A 166 -10.41 -16.75 -12.39
C ASN A 166 -11.54 -15.91 -13.04
N ASP A 167 -12.80 -16.29 -12.89
CA ASP A 167 -13.93 -15.47 -13.34
C ASP A 167 -14.34 -14.48 -12.27
N LEU A 168 -14.52 -13.21 -12.65
CA LEU A 168 -15.06 -12.18 -11.77
C LEU A 168 -16.54 -12.48 -11.46
N ILE A 169 -16.86 -12.66 -10.19
CA ILE A 169 -18.22 -12.91 -9.71
C ILE A 169 -18.86 -11.63 -9.22
N PHE A 170 -18.11 -10.85 -8.43
CA PHE A 170 -18.58 -9.61 -7.86
C PHE A 170 -17.44 -8.61 -7.76
N SER A 171 -17.72 -7.35 -8.11
CA SER A 171 -16.83 -6.23 -7.84
C SER A 171 -17.60 -5.10 -7.18
N LYS A 172 -17.17 -4.71 -5.98
CA LYS A 172 -17.72 -3.56 -5.25
C LYS A 172 -17.55 -2.25 -6.05
N LEU A 173 -16.47 -2.12 -6.82
CA LEU A 173 -16.22 -0.92 -7.63
C LEU A 173 -17.22 -0.80 -8.78
N GLN A 174 -17.66 -1.94 -9.33
CA GLN A 174 -18.66 -1.96 -10.41
C GLN A 174 -20.08 -1.83 -9.88
N ALA A 175 -20.37 -2.48 -8.74
CA ALA A 175 -21.70 -2.49 -8.15
C ALA A 175 -22.00 -1.23 -7.31
N GLU A 176 -20.98 -0.46 -6.94
CA GLU A 176 -21.03 0.69 -6.01
C GLU A 176 -21.68 0.40 -4.65
N ARG A 177 -21.82 -0.88 -4.30
CA ARG A 177 -22.45 -1.36 -3.07
C ARG A 177 -21.72 -2.59 -2.53
N TRP A 178 -22.00 -2.92 -1.28
CA TRP A 178 -21.52 -4.15 -0.68
C TRP A 178 -22.32 -5.37 -1.17
N PRO A 179 -21.68 -6.53 -1.36
CA PRO A 179 -22.39 -7.76 -1.67
C PRO A 179 -23.15 -8.23 -0.43
N THR A 180 -24.34 -8.79 -0.62
CA THR A 180 -24.99 -9.56 0.44
C THR A 180 -24.47 -11.01 0.41
N LEU A 181 -24.38 -11.67 1.57
CA LEU A 181 -23.87 -13.05 1.64
C LEU A 181 -24.71 -14.01 0.79
N ASN A 182 -26.04 -13.84 0.79
CA ASN A 182 -26.95 -14.64 -0.02
C ASN A 182 -26.72 -14.42 -1.52
N GLU A 183 -26.61 -13.17 -1.96
CA GLU A 183 -26.31 -12.84 -3.36
C GLU A 183 -24.98 -13.45 -3.80
N LEU A 184 -23.94 -13.38 -2.96
CA LEU A 184 -22.65 -13.98 -3.30
C LEU A 184 -22.80 -15.48 -3.55
N SER A 185 -23.58 -16.17 -2.73
CA SER A 185 -23.83 -17.60 -2.92
C SER A 185 -24.69 -17.90 -4.16
N GLU A 186 -25.69 -17.07 -4.48
CA GLU A 186 -26.49 -17.20 -5.70
C GLU A 186 -25.63 -17.02 -6.96
N LEU A 187 -24.72 -16.03 -6.94
CA LEU A 187 -23.81 -15.78 -8.05
C LEU A 187 -22.79 -16.92 -8.24
N LEU A 188 -22.32 -17.53 -7.14
CA LEU A 188 -21.45 -18.70 -7.19
C LEU A 188 -22.17 -19.96 -7.68
N GLU A 189 -23.42 -20.17 -7.25
CA GLU A 189 -24.27 -21.27 -7.72
C GLU A 189 -24.60 -21.12 -9.21
N ALA A 190 -24.90 -19.90 -9.67
CA ALA A 190 -25.12 -19.59 -11.08
C ALA A 190 -23.88 -19.90 -11.95
N LYS A 191 -22.69 -19.85 -11.36
CA LYS A 191 -21.41 -20.19 -12.00
C LYS A 191 -21.07 -21.67 -11.95
N GLY A 192 -21.89 -22.48 -11.27
CA GLY A 192 -21.78 -23.93 -11.27
C GLY A 192 -21.17 -24.52 -10.00
N ILE A 193 -20.89 -23.72 -8.96
CA ILE A 193 -20.61 -24.29 -7.64
C ILE A 193 -21.84 -25.04 -7.17
N ARG A 194 -21.68 -26.33 -6.91
CA ARG A 194 -22.72 -27.14 -6.28
C ARG A 194 -22.53 -27.09 -4.78
N ALA A 195 -23.55 -26.65 -4.06
CA ALA A 195 -23.62 -26.94 -2.63
C ALA A 195 -23.54 -28.46 -2.46
N ALA A 196 -22.63 -28.93 -1.60
CA ALA A 196 -22.52 -30.34 -1.28
C ALA A 196 -23.60 -30.70 -0.25
N TYR A 197 -24.87 -30.52 -0.61
CA TYR A 197 -26.03 -31.02 0.12
C TYR A 197 -27.28 -31.05 -0.76
#